data_AF-A0A349GCD1-F1
#
_entry.id   AF-A0A349GCD1-F1
#
_cell.length_a   1.000
_cell.length_b   1.000
_cell.length_c   1.000
_cell.angle_alpha   90.00
_cell.angle_beta   90.00
_cell.angle_gamma   90.00
#
_symmetry.space_group_name_H-M   'P 1'
#
loop_
_entity.id
_entity.type
_entity.pdbx_description
1 polymer ?
#
loop_
_entity_poly.entity_id
_entity_poly.type
_entity_poly.pdbx_seq_one_letter_code
_entity_poly.pdbx_strand_id
1 'polypeptide(L)'
;YINDVGGPTANFRNPACDRQLKYGACKHRQCLYPEPCEHLNVDHEDYRELLSKLRVVDGVKKVFIRSGIRYDYLMHDESKAFFFDLC
;
A
#
# COMPACT_ATOMS: atom_id res chain seq x y z
N TYR A 1 8.35 20.56 2.06
CA TYR A 1 7.96 19.45 2.96
C TYR A 1 6.61 18.95 2.48
N ILE A 2 6.40 17.64 2.49
CA ILE A 2 5.08 17.01 2.28
C ILE A 2 4.70 16.35 3.60
N ASN A 3 3.62 16.82 4.22
CA ASN A 3 3.28 16.48 5.61
C ASN A 3 2.59 15.14 5.77
N ASP A 4 1.92 14.66 4.73
CA ASP A 4 1.31 13.34 4.70
C ASP A 4 1.17 12.85 3.27
N VAL A 5 1.59 11.62 3.03
CA VAL A 5 1.33 10.85 1.81
C VAL A 5 0.91 9.48 2.29
N GLY A 6 -0.30 9.05 1.95
CA GLY A 6 -0.79 7.72 2.32
C GLY A 6 -2.00 7.74 3.27
N GLY A 7 -2.03 6.75 4.16
CA GLY A 7 -3.19 6.36 4.96
C GLY A 7 -3.67 4.94 4.63
N PRO A 8 -4.45 4.27 5.49
CA PRO A 8 -4.80 2.86 5.35
C PRO A 8 -5.50 2.51 4.03
N THR A 9 -6.29 3.44 3.48
CA THR A 9 -6.93 3.28 2.17
C THR A 9 -5.96 3.53 1.02
N ALA A 10 -5.06 4.50 1.16
CA ALA A 10 -4.05 4.82 0.15
C ALA A 10 -2.92 3.78 0.06
N ASN A 11 -2.81 2.89 1.06
CA ASN A 11 -1.93 1.71 1.02
C ASN A 11 -2.29 0.75 -0.13
N PHE A 12 -3.56 0.73 -0.54
CA PHE A 12 -4.03 -0.06 -1.69
C PHE A 12 -4.00 0.82 -2.95
N ARG A 13 -2.86 0.82 -3.62
CA ARG A 13 -2.65 1.57 -4.87
C ARG A 13 -3.31 0.89 -6.08
N ASN A 14 -3.48 -0.42 -5.99
CA ASN A 14 -4.08 -1.28 -7.00
C ASN A 14 -5.35 -1.95 -6.44
N PRO A 15 -6.23 -2.48 -7.31
CA PRO A 15 -7.29 -3.39 -6.88
C PRO A 15 -6.70 -4.54 -6.05
N ALA A 16 -7.43 -4.98 -5.03
CA ALA A 16 -6.96 -6.04 -4.14
C ALA A 16 -6.75 -7.38 -4.87
N CYS A 17 -7.43 -7.58 -6.00
CA CYS A 17 -7.24 -8.73 -6.89
C CYS A 17 -7.76 -8.41 -8.29
N ASP A 18 -7.33 -9.16 -9.30
CA ASP A 18 -7.76 -8.93 -10.70
C ASP A 18 -9.28 -9.11 -10.88
N ARG A 19 -9.89 -9.98 -10.07
CA ARG A 19 -11.34 -10.24 -10.10
C ARG A 19 -12.15 -9.00 -9.73
N GLN A 20 -11.58 -8.09 -8.93
CA GLN A 20 -12.23 -6.86 -8.53
C GLN A 20 -12.55 -5.95 -9.72
N LEU A 21 -11.73 -5.98 -10.78
CA LEU A 21 -11.98 -5.20 -12.00
C LEU A 21 -13.24 -5.65 -12.74
N LYS A 22 -13.60 -6.94 -12.64
CA LYS A 22 -14.76 -7.52 -13.33
C LYS A 22 -16.01 -7.54 -12.46
N TYR A 23 -15.88 -7.89 -11.18
CA TYR A 23 -17.02 -8.15 -10.29
C TYR A 23 -17.19 -7.11 -9.18
N GLY A 24 -16.27 -6.15 -9.07
CA GLY A 24 -16.22 -5.21 -7.95
C GLY A 24 -15.72 -5.87 -6.66
N ALA A 25 -15.89 -5.17 -5.54
CA ALA A 25 -15.53 -5.69 -4.23
C ALA A 25 -16.42 -6.88 -3.81
N CYS A 26 -15.84 -7.84 -3.10
CA CYS A 26 -16.57 -9.00 -2.57
C CYS A 26 -17.70 -8.56 -1.63
N LYS A 27 -18.91 -9.10 -1.82
CA LYS A 27 -20.09 -8.75 -0.99
C LYS A 27 -20.08 -9.38 0.41
N HIS A 28 -19.50 -10.58 0.54
CA HIS A 28 -19.59 -11.40 1.75
C HIS A 28 -18.23 -11.85 2.29
N ARG A 29 -17.14 -11.28 1.77
CA ARG A 29 -15.77 -11.64 2.16
C ARG A 29 -14.90 -10.41 2.26
N GLN A 30 -14.04 -10.38 3.26
CA GLN A 30 -12.96 -9.40 3.40
C GLN A 30 -11.65 -10.03 2.93
N CYS A 31 -10.78 -9.26 2.27
CA CYS A 31 -9.58 -9.82 1.65
C CYS A 31 -8.54 -10.35 2.65
N LEU A 32 -8.51 -9.79 3.86
CA LEU A 32 -7.52 -10.10 4.89
C LEU A 32 -8.12 -10.84 6.10
N TYR A 33 -9.40 -11.23 6.06
CA TYR A 33 -10.07 -11.85 7.20
C TYR A 33 -10.95 -13.04 6.77
N PRO A 34 -10.98 -14.14 7.56
CA PRO A 34 -10.17 -14.41 8.76
C PRO A 34 -8.70 -14.72 8.45
N GLU A 35 -8.45 -15.23 7.25
CA GLU A 35 -7.13 -15.45 6.66
C GLU A 35 -7.05 -14.69 5.33
N PRO A 36 -5.83 -14.34 4.86
CA PRO A 36 -5.63 -13.69 3.58
C PRO A 36 -6.27 -14.48 2.43
N CYS A 37 -6.85 -13.75 1.49
CA CYS A 37 -7.38 -14.31 0.25
C CYS A 37 -6.24 -14.81 -0.63
N GLU A 38 -6.36 -16.03 -1.14
CA GLU A 38 -5.42 -16.62 -2.11
C GLU A 38 -5.26 -15.82 -3.41
N HIS A 39 -6.26 -14.98 -3.73
CA HIS A 39 -6.22 -14.08 -4.89
C HIS A 39 -5.80 -12.65 -4.52
N LEU A 40 -5.48 -12.39 -3.25
CA LEU A 40 -5.02 -11.08 -2.82
C LEU A 40 -3.66 -10.81 -3.48
N ASN A 41 -3.62 -9.76 -4.30
CA ASN A 41 -2.37 -9.25 -4.82
C ASN A 41 -1.76 -8.35 -3.75
N VAL A 42 -0.65 -8.78 -3.16
CA VAL A 42 0.11 -7.98 -2.19
C VAL A 42 1.32 -7.39 -2.90
N ASP A 43 1.27 -6.08 -3.13
CA ASP A 43 2.34 -5.34 -3.78
C ASP A 43 2.37 -3.90 -3.27
N HIS A 44 3.53 -3.47 -2.80
CA HIS A 44 3.82 -2.11 -2.35
C HIS A 44 4.83 -1.36 -3.24
N GLU A 45 5.24 -1.93 -4.39
CA GLU A 45 6.25 -1.35 -5.28
C GLU A 45 5.81 0.01 -5.82
N ASP A 46 4.57 0.15 -6.30
CA ASP A 46 4.06 1.44 -6.80
C ASP A 46 4.07 2.52 -5.71
N TYR A 47 3.70 2.16 -4.47
CA TYR A 47 3.71 3.12 -3.36
C TYR A 47 5.15 3.53 -3.00
N ARG A 48 6.06 2.55 -2.97
CA ARG A 48 7.48 2.76 -2.74
C ARG A 48 8.08 3.68 -3.81
N GLU A 49 7.77 3.42 -5.08
CA GLU A 49 8.25 4.23 -6.20
C GLU A 49 7.72 5.66 -6.12
N LEU A 50 6.43 5.85 -5.77
CA LEU A 50 5.85 7.17 -5.53
C LEU A 50 6.61 7.92 -4.44
N LEU A 51 6.89 7.30 -3.30
CA LEU A 51 7.63 7.94 -2.22
C LEU A 51 9.06 8.29 -2.63
N SER A 52 9.73 7.42 -3.39
CA SER A 52 11.05 7.69 -3.96
C SER A 52 11.02 8.90 -4.90
N LYS A 53 10.06 8.96 -5.83
CA LYS A 53 9.84 10.08 -6.75
C LYS A 53 9.58 11.38 -6.00
N LEU A 54 8.76 11.37 -4.94
CA LEU A 54 8.47 12.56 -4.14
C LEU A 54 9.69 13.09 -3.38
N ARG A 55 10.59 12.21 -2.93
CA ARG A 55 11.83 12.60 -2.22
C ARG A 55 12.84 13.33 -3.10
N VAL A 56 12.78 13.18 -4.43
CA VAL A 56 13.69 13.82 -5.39
C VAL A 56 13.12 15.06 -6.07
N VAL A 57 11.88 15.44 -5.77
CA VAL A 57 11.27 16.68 -6.31
C VAL A 57 11.99 17.90 -5.73
N ASP A 58 12.38 18.83 -6.60
CA ASP A 58 13.07 20.06 -6.17
C ASP A 58 12.22 20.85 -5.16
N GLY A 59 12.88 21.35 -4.11
CA GLY A 59 12.22 22.01 -2.98
C GLY A 59 11.54 21.08 -1.95
N VAL A 60 11.44 19.77 -2.20
CA VAL A 60 10.90 18.81 -1.22
C VAL A 60 11.99 18.34 -0.26
N LYS A 61 11.97 18.90 0.96
CA LYS A 61 12.94 18.54 2.01
C LYS A 61 12.72 17.18 2.68
N LYS A 62 11.45 16.81 2.94
CA LYS A 62 11.02 15.56 3.58
C LYS A 62 9.60 15.22 3.18
N VAL A 63 9.30 13.93 3.17
CA VAL A 63 7.98 13.33 2.95
C VAL A 63 7.64 12.48 4.17
N PHE A 64 6.43 12.62 4.71
CA PHE A 64 5.97 11.87 5.88
C PHE A 64 4.75 11.02 5.55
N ILE A 65 4.60 9.89 6.25
CA ILE A 65 3.38 9.07 6.27
C ILE A 65 2.84 9.18 7.70
N ARG A 66 1.80 9.99 7.90
CA ARG A 66 1.22 10.26 9.23
C ARG A 66 -0.11 9.56 9.45
N SER A 67 -0.90 9.38 8.39
CA SER A 67 -2.19 8.70 8.47
C SER A 67 -2.08 7.20 8.74
N GLY A 68 -0.86 6.64 8.76
CA GLY A 68 -0.59 5.25 9.09
C GLY A 68 -0.59 4.32 7.87
N ILE A 69 -0.21 3.07 8.13
CA ILE A 69 -0.13 2.00 7.14
C ILE A 69 -0.87 0.75 7.63
N ARG A 70 -1.32 -0.08 6.68
CA ARG A 70 -1.93 -1.39 6.97
C ARG A 70 -0.86 -2.44 7.20
N TYR A 71 -0.43 -2.61 8.45
CA TYR A 71 0.55 -3.65 8.81
C TYR A 71 0.07 -5.05 8.47
N ASP A 72 -1.21 -5.35 8.67
CA ASP A 72 -1.83 -6.62 8.30
C ASP A 72 -1.77 -6.90 6.79
N TYR A 73 -1.65 -5.87 5.95
CA TYR A 73 -1.39 -6.04 4.52
C TYR A 73 0.12 -6.13 4.23
N LEU A 74 0.92 -5.26 4.84
CA LEU A 74 2.38 -5.22 4.68
C LEU A 74 3.07 -6.53 5.07
N MET A 75 2.58 -7.22 6.10
CA MET A 75 3.16 -8.47 6.58
C MET A 75 3.00 -9.63 5.58
N HIS A 76 2.15 -9.49 4.56
CA HIS A 76 1.96 -10.47 3.49
C HIS A 76 2.69 -10.10 2.20
N ASP A 77 3.47 -9.02 2.19
CA ASP A 77 4.33 -8.68 1.05
C ASP A 77 5.54 -9.62 1.04
N GLU A 78 5.83 -10.23 -0.11
CA GLU A 78 7.02 -11.07 -0.29
C GLU A 78 8.30 -10.22 -0.20
N SER A 79 8.23 -8.96 -0.61
CA SER A 79 9.33 -8.00 -0.57
C SER A 79 9.33 -7.21 0.74
N LYS A 80 10.46 -7.29 1.45
CA LYS A 80 10.69 -6.47 2.65
C LYS A 80 11.16 -5.05 2.33
N ALA A 81 11.32 -4.70 1.06
CA ALA A 81 11.91 -3.42 0.66
C ALA A 81 11.09 -2.22 1.18
N PHE A 82 9.76 -2.28 1.04
CA PHE A 82 8.91 -1.21 1.54
C PHE A 82 8.95 -1.11 3.07
N PHE A 83 9.01 -2.23 3.79
CA PHE A 83 9.19 -2.22 5.25
C PHE A 83 10.49 -1.52 5.67
N PHE A 84 11.60 -1.77 4.98
CA PHE A 84 12.88 -1.11 5.28
C PHE A 84 12.88 0.38 4.93
N ASP A 85 12.13 0.81 3.91
CA ASP A 85 12.03 2.23 3.54
C ASP A 85 11.25 3.09 4.55
N LEU A 86 10.55 2.43 5.49
CA LEU A 86 9.84 3.06 6.61
C LEU A 86 10.72 3.26 7.86
N CYS A 87 11.85 2.54 7.96
CA CYS A 87 12.82 2.67 9.06
C CYS A 87 13.80 3.83 8.82
#